data_AF-A0A8C0ESV8-F1
#
_entry.id   AF-A0A8C0ESV8-F1
#
_cell.length_a   1.000
_cell.length_b   1.000
_cell.length_c   1.000
_cell.angle_alpha   90.00
_cell.angle_beta   90.00
_cell.angle_gamma   90.00
#
_symmetry.space_group_name_H-M   'P 1'
#
loop_
_entity.id
_entity.type
_entity.pdbx_description
1 polymer ?
#
loop_
_entity_poly.entity_id
_entity_poly.type
_entity_poly.pdbx_seq_one_letter_code
_entity_poly.pdbx_strand_id
1 'polypeptide(L)'
;MCMCNFKKFFFHINQLHEKQIFVCQNCQKHFANERLLRDHMRGHVNRVACVLCDMVCTSVSSLKSHIRFRHCDERPFHCHLCDKGFKNAYDLHKHVETHNDSDAYSCDVEGCGFTSRTLQTLRQHYKRSNGTLKYKCHICQKCFSWSYTLTLHLRKAHKLSSHSRFRYVTS
;
A
#
# COMPACT_ATOMS: atom_id res chain seq x y z
N MET A 1 22.90 -5.41 15.56
CA MET A 1 24.09 -5.38 14.68
C MET A 1 24.40 -3.93 14.34
N CYS A 2 25.59 -3.47 14.74
CA CYS A 2 25.94 -2.08 15.02
C CYS A 2 26.05 -1.13 13.82
N MET A 3 25.51 0.09 13.99
CA MET A 3 25.69 1.27 13.14
C MET A 3 27.09 1.92 13.29
N CYS A 4 28.18 1.14 13.24
CA CYS A 4 29.54 1.64 13.49
C CYS A 4 30.43 1.79 12.24
N ASN A 5 29.93 1.56 11.01
CA ASN A 5 30.77 1.59 9.80
C ASN A 5 30.69 2.89 8.99
N PHE A 6 29.64 3.70 9.13
CA PHE A 6 29.50 4.90 8.28
C PHE A 6 30.45 6.04 8.70
N LYS A 7 30.63 6.25 10.01
CA LYS A 7 31.59 7.24 10.55
C LYS A 7 33.04 6.87 10.21
N LYS A 8 33.39 5.58 10.28
CA LYS A 8 34.75 5.10 9.99
C LYS A 8 35.09 5.19 8.51
N PHE A 9 34.16 4.86 7.62
CA PHE A 9 34.33 5.01 6.18
C PHE A 9 34.55 6.48 5.77
N PHE A 10 33.75 7.38 6.34
CA PHE A 10 33.88 8.82 6.05
C PHE A 10 35.18 9.41 6.59
N PHE A 11 35.60 8.98 7.80
CA PHE A 11 36.88 9.36 8.38
C PHE A 11 38.07 8.80 7.60
N HIS A 12 37.94 7.60 7.03
CA HIS A 12 38.95 6.99 6.15
C HIS A 12 39.11 7.77 4.83
N ILE A 13 38.00 8.18 4.20
CA ILE A 13 38.06 9.01 2.99
C ILE A 13 38.64 10.41 3.28
N ASN A 14 38.38 10.96 4.47
CA ASN A 14 38.93 12.26 4.93
C ASN A 14 40.45 12.28 5.07
N GLN A 15 41.08 11.13 5.36
CA GLN A 15 42.54 11.04 5.53
C GLN A 15 43.30 10.86 4.22
N LEU A 16 42.64 10.44 3.14
CA LEU A 16 43.29 10.15 1.85
C LEU A 16 42.95 11.15 0.74
N HIS A 17 41.88 11.93 0.89
CA HIS A 17 41.48 12.95 -0.07
C HIS A 17 40.96 14.19 0.66
N GLU A 18 41.59 15.35 0.46
CA GLU A 18 41.17 16.67 0.97
C GLU A 18 39.83 17.15 0.35
N LYS A 19 38.75 16.38 0.54
CA LYS A 19 37.40 16.76 0.12
C LYS A 19 36.67 17.38 1.29
N GLN A 20 36.42 18.69 1.19
CA GLN A 20 35.60 19.44 2.13
C GLN A 20 34.23 18.77 2.31
N ILE A 21 33.89 18.46 3.56
CA ILE A 21 32.65 17.80 3.94
C ILE A 21 31.64 18.86 4.37
N PHE A 22 30.41 18.74 3.87
CA PHE A 22 29.33 19.65 4.18
C PHE A 22 28.41 19.02 5.22
N VAL A 23 28.13 19.72 6.32
CA VAL A 23 27.33 19.21 7.45
C VAL A 23 26.02 19.98 7.56
N CYS A 24 24.91 19.26 7.69
CA CYS A 24 23.60 19.86 7.98
C CYS A 24 23.50 20.25 9.46
N GLN A 25 23.25 21.53 9.75
CA GLN A 25 23.13 22.00 11.14
C GLN A 25 21.85 21.53 11.85
N ASN A 26 20.78 21.23 11.10
CA ASN A 26 19.51 20.78 11.67
C ASN A 26 19.50 19.30 12.10
N CYS A 27 20.32 18.44 11.49
CA CYS A 27 20.33 16.99 11.80
C CYS A 27 21.71 16.33 11.82
N GLN A 28 22.79 17.11 11.68
CA GLN A 28 24.18 16.67 11.78
C GLN A 28 24.58 15.58 10.76
N LYS A 29 23.84 15.47 9.64
CA LYS A 29 24.19 14.59 8.51
C LYS A 29 25.30 15.21 7.66
N HIS A 30 26.17 14.33 7.14
CA HIS A 30 27.36 14.69 6.37
C HIS A 30 27.13 14.43 4.89
N PHE A 31 27.62 15.33 4.05
CA PHE A 31 27.44 15.31 2.60
C PHE A 31 28.77 15.55 1.91
N ALA A 32 28.95 14.87 0.77
CA ALA A 32 30.21 14.91 0.01
C ALA A 32 30.43 16.23 -0.76
N ASN A 33 29.38 17.04 -0.95
CA ASN A 33 29.47 18.36 -1.59
C ASN A 33 28.28 19.25 -1.20
N GLU A 34 28.39 20.54 -1.51
CA GLU A 34 27.41 21.57 -1.18
C GLU A 34 26.06 21.36 -1.90
N ARG A 35 26.06 20.83 -3.14
CA ARG A 35 24.82 20.57 -3.89
C ARG A 35 23.94 19.54 -3.17
N LEU A 36 24.53 18.44 -2.69
CA LEU A 36 23.82 17.41 -1.94
C LEU A 36 23.31 17.94 -0.59
N LEU A 37 24.07 18.81 0.09
CA LEU A 37 23.59 19.49 1.29
C LEU A 37 22.39 20.39 0.97
N ARG A 38 22.43 21.20 -0.11
CA ARG A 38 21.30 22.05 -0.52
C ARG A 38 20.05 21.24 -0.85
N ASP A 39 20.18 20.14 -1.60
CA ASP A 39 19.05 19.25 -1.91
C ASP A 39 18.46 18.63 -0.63
N HIS A 40 19.30 18.24 0.32
CA HIS A 40 18.89 17.75 1.63
C HIS A 40 18.18 18.82 2.48
N MET A 41 18.66 20.07 2.46
CA MET A 41 18.06 21.20 3.19
C MET A 41 16.64 21.51 2.72
N ARG A 42 16.29 21.19 1.45
CA ARG A 42 14.89 21.25 0.99
C ARG A 42 13.96 20.33 1.81
N GLY A 43 14.48 19.24 2.36
CA GLY A 43 13.74 18.36 3.26
C GLY A 43 13.55 18.89 4.69
N HIS A 44 14.36 19.88 5.10
CA HIS A 44 14.24 20.57 6.39
C HIS A 44 13.29 21.77 6.33
N VAL A 45 13.33 22.54 5.25
CA VAL A 45 12.50 23.75 5.07
C VAL A 45 11.02 23.43 4.80
N ASN A 46 10.70 22.21 4.33
CA ASN A 46 9.35 21.83 3.94
C ASN A 46 8.55 21.04 5.01
N ARG A 47 8.91 21.12 6.30
CA ARG A 47 8.09 20.50 7.35
C ARG A 47 6.99 21.47 7.80
N VAL A 48 5.76 21.20 7.35
CA VAL A 48 4.59 22.05 7.62
C VAL A 48 3.62 21.30 8.53
N ALA A 49 3.37 21.85 9.72
CA ALA A 49 2.45 21.28 10.69
C ALA A 49 0.99 21.56 10.29
N CYS A 50 0.10 20.62 10.56
CA CYS A 50 -1.33 20.86 10.50
C CYS A 50 -1.77 21.71 11.69
N VAL A 51 -2.66 22.68 11.45
CA VAL A 51 -3.21 23.54 12.51
C VAL A 51 -4.39 22.88 13.25
N LEU A 52 -4.88 21.75 12.74
CA LEU A 52 -6.06 21.04 13.24
C LEU A 52 -5.70 19.70 13.92
N CYS A 53 -4.45 19.25 13.82
CA CYS A 53 -3.92 18.08 14.52
C CYS A 53 -2.38 18.09 14.54
N ASP A 54 -1.77 17.15 15.28
CA ASP A 54 -0.31 17.09 15.46
C ASP A 54 0.47 16.51 14.26
N MET A 55 -0.18 16.31 13.11
CA MET A 55 0.49 15.77 11.93
C MET A 55 1.42 16.81 11.29
N VAL A 56 2.65 16.38 11.01
CA VAL A 56 3.65 17.18 10.29
C VAL A 56 3.86 16.61 8.89
N CYS A 57 3.59 17.43 7.87
CA CYS A 57 3.74 17.07 6.47
C CYS A 57 5.09 17.51 5.92
N THR A 58 5.55 16.85 4.85
CA THR A 58 6.83 17.14 4.17
C THR A 58 6.72 18.17 3.06
N SER A 59 5.53 18.74 2.81
CA SER A 59 5.30 19.84 1.88
C SER A 59 3.93 20.50 2.11
N VAL A 60 3.76 21.72 1.60
CA VAL A 60 2.47 22.45 1.62
C VAL A 60 1.38 21.69 0.84
N SER A 61 1.71 21.09 -0.30
CA SER A 61 0.76 20.30 -1.11
C SER A 61 0.26 19.05 -0.37
N SER A 62 1.16 18.41 0.40
CA SER A 62 0.82 17.29 1.28
C SER A 62 -0.08 17.75 2.42
N LEU A 63 0.20 18.91 3.03
CA LEU A 63 -0.66 19.48 4.06
C LEU A 63 -2.06 19.84 3.54
N LYS A 64 -2.17 20.46 2.35
CA LYS A 64 -3.46 20.75 1.70
C LYS A 64 -4.28 19.48 1.48
N SER A 65 -3.63 18.43 0.98
CA SER A 65 -4.27 17.12 0.83
C SER A 65 -4.71 16.57 2.18
N HIS A 66 -3.81 16.56 3.18
CA HIS A 66 -4.12 16.10 4.53
C HIS A 66 -5.35 16.80 5.12
N ILE A 67 -5.42 18.13 5.06
CA ILE A 67 -6.57 18.91 5.52
C ILE A 67 -7.84 18.50 4.76
N ARG A 68 -7.78 18.42 3.43
CA ARG A 68 -8.93 17.98 2.61
C ARG A 68 -9.42 16.58 3.00
N PHE A 69 -8.52 15.63 3.23
CA PHE A 69 -8.90 14.24 3.52
C PHE A 69 -9.37 14.02 4.96
N ARG A 70 -8.75 14.71 5.93
CA ARG A 70 -8.89 14.42 7.36
C ARG A 70 -9.73 15.42 8.13
N HIS A 71 -9.83 16.66 7.64
CA HIS A 71 -10.45 17.76 8.37
C HIS A 71 -11.58 18.46 7.60
N CYS A 72 -11.76 18.14 6.32
CA CYS A 72 -12.83 18.70 5.49
C CYS A 72 -13.58 17.58 4.77
N ASP A 73 -14.85 17.81 4.45
CA ASP A 73 -15.67 16.93 3.62
C ASP A 73 -15.91 17.45 2.20
N GLU A 74 -15.12 18.45 1.78
CA GLU A 74 -15.11 18.94 0.42
C GLU A 74 -14.76 17.82 -0.57
N ARG A 75 -15.60 17.68 -1.59
CA ARG A 75 -15.53 16.64 -2.62
C ARG A 75 -15.49 17.29 -4.01
N PRO A 76 -14.36 17.89 -4.41
CA PRO A 76 -14.31 18.69 -5.64
C PRO A 76 -14.48 17.86 -6.91
N PHE A 77 -14.29 16.53 -6.85
CA PHE A 77 -14.36 15.65 -8.01
C PHE A 77 -15.71 14.94 -8.07
N HIS A 78 -16.59 15.32 -9.00
CA HIS A 78 -17.93 14.78 -9.13
C HIS A 78 -18.04 13.78 -10.28
N CYS A 79 -18.83 12.74 -10.08
CA CYS A 79 -19.20 11.82 -11.16
C CYS A 79 -20.12 12.53 -12.14
N HIS A 80 -19.91 12.30 -13.44
CA HIS A 80 -20.77 12.84 -14.50
C HIS A 80 -21.98 11.92 -14.78
N LEU A 81 -22.01 10.73 -14.19
CA LEU A 81 -23.06 9.71 -14.36
C LEU A 81 -24.01 9.64 -13.15
N CYS A 82 -23.63 10.23 -12.01
CA CYS A 82 -24.47 10.31 -10.80
C CYS A 82 -23.99 11.41 -9.84
N ASP A 83 -24.74 11.70 -8.78
CA ASP A 83 -24.45 12.80 -7.85
C ASP A 83 -23.31 12.53 -6.84
N LYS A 84 -22.52 11.47 -7.02
CA LYS A 84 -21.42 11.15 -6.08
C LYS A 84 -20.20 12.06 -6.30
N GLY A 85 -19.79 12.74 -5.23
CA GLY A 85 -18.53 13.48 -5.12
C GLY A 85 -17.41 12.72 -4.38
N PHE A 86 -16.16 13.01 -4.74
CA PHE A 86 -14.94 12.39 -4.23
C PHE A 86 -13.87 13.43 -3.86
N LYS A 87 -13.00 13.08 -2.91
CA LYS A 87 -11.92 13.97 -2.41
C LYS A 87 -10.70 14.04 -3.35
N ASN A 88 -10.56 13.08 -4.27
CA ASN A 88 -9.50 13.05 -5.28
C ASN A 88 -9.98 12.42 -6.61
N ALA A 89 -9.22 12.67 -7.68
CA ALA A 89 -9.52 12.18 -9.03
C ALA A 89 -9.37 10.66 -9.18
N TYR A 90 -8.47 10.02 -8.43
CA TYR A 90 -8.24 8.59 -8.51
C TYR A 90 -9.45 7.77 -8.01
N ASP A 91 -10.05 8.20 -6.91
CA ASP A 91 -11.26 7.59 -6.37
C ASP A 91 -12.47 7.83 -7.28
N LEU A 92 -12.56 9.02 -7.89
CA LEU A 92 -13.57 9.29 -8.93
C LEU A 92 -13.39 8.35 -10.12
N HIS A 93 -12.18 8.20 -10.65
CA HIS A 93 -11.91 7.32 -11.80
C HIS A 93 -12.37 5.89 -11.52
N LYS A 94 -11.98 5.33 -10.38
CA LYS A 94 -12.43 3.99 -9.96
C LYS A 94 -13.93 3.89 -9.82
N HIS A 95 -14.58 4.93 -9.32
CA HIS A 95 -16.03 4.95 -9.22
C HIS A 95 -16.68 4.96 -10.61
N VAL A 96 -16.14 5.73 -11.56
CA VAL A 96 -16.64 5.74 -12.94
C VAL A 96 -16.52 4.35 -13.57
N GLU A 97 -15.45 3.61 -13.31
CA GLU A 97 -15.33 2.20 -13.74
C GLU A 97 -16.48 1.32 -13.23
N THR A 98 -17.12 1.66 -12.11
CA THR A 98 -18.27 0.89 -11.60
C THR A 98 -19.58 1.14 -12.34
N HIS A 99 -19.67 2.21 -13.14
CA HIS A 99 -20.81 2.46 -14.02
C HIS A 99 -20.69 1.77 -15.38
N ASN A 100 -19.47 1.39 -15.77
CA ASN A 100 -19.27 0.57 -16.96
C ASN A 100 -19.60 -0.89 -16.60
N ASP A 101 -20.66 -1.43 -17.19
CA ASP A 101 -21.02 -2.86 -17.14
C ASP A 101 -20.02 -3.77 -17.89
N SER A 102 -18.87 -3.25 -18.33
CA SER A 102 -17.89 -4.03 -19.08
C SER A 102 -17.16 -5.01 -18.15
N ASP A 103 -17.38 -6.29 -18.42
CA ASP A 103 -16.68 -7.49 -17.95
C ASP A 103 -15.94 -7.36 -16.61
N ALA A 104 -16.60 -7.83 -15.55
CA ALA A 104 -15.95 -8.03 -14.28
C ALA A 104 -14.63 -8.82 -14.47
N TYR A 105 -13.54 -8.27 -13.98
CA TYR A 105 -12.23 -8.91 -13.93
C TYR A 105 -12.32 -10.20 -13.11
N SER A 106 -12.24 -11.34 -13.77
CA SER A 106 -12.21 -12.65 -13.13
C SER A 106 -10.79 -13.09 -12.80
N CYS A 107 -10.67 -13.85 -11.71
CA CYS A 107 -9.46 -14.58 -11.41
C CYS A 107 -9.37 -15.79 -12.35
N ASP A 108 -8.26 -15.90 -13.07
CA ASP A 108 -7.94 -17.01 -13.98
C ASP A 108 -7.56 -18.31 -13.26
N VAL A 109 -7.49 -18.29 -11.92
CA VAL A 109 -7.19 -19.49 -11.13
C VAL A 109 -8.40 -20.40 -11.08
N GLU A 110 -8.24 -21.61 -11.62
CA GLU A 110 -9.24 -22.66 -11.63
C GLU A 110 -9.88 -22.89 -10.24
N GLY A 111 -11.21 -22.86 -10.20
CA GLY A 111 -11.99 -23.04 -8.97
C GLY A 111 -12.00 -21.85 -7.99
N CYS A 112 -11.43 -20.70 -8.37
CA CYS A 112 -11.50 -19.47 -7.57
C CYS A 112 -12.90 -18.85 -7.59
N GLY A 113 -13.44 -18.64 -8.79
CA GLY A 113 -14.71 -17.93 -9.01
C GLY A 113 -14.73 -16.48 -8.51
N PHE A 114 -13.56 -15.88 -8.20
CA PHE A 114 -13.47 -14.48 -7.78
C PHE A 114 -13.64 -13.56 -8.99
N THR A 115 -14.55 -12.60 -8.89
CA THR A 115 -14.76 -11.55 -9.88
C THR A 115 -14.69 -10.18 -9.22
N SER A 116 -14.29 -9.16 -9.98
CA SER A 116 -14.22 -7.80 -9.46
C SER A 116 -14.48 -6.76 -10.54
N ARG A 117 -15.06 -5.63 -10.15
CA ARG A 117 -15.29 -4.51 -11.09
C ARG A 117 -14.04 -3.69 -11.41
N THR A 118 -12.94 -3.89 -10.67
CA THR A 118 -11.69 -3.15 -10.91
C THR A 118 -10.49 -4.09 -10.99
N LEU A 119 -9.49 -3.74 -11.80
CA LEU A 119 -8.27 -4.53 -11.93
C LEU A 119 -7.41 -4.51 -10.65
N GLN A 120 -7.47 -3.43 -9.87
CA GLN A 120 -6.68 -3.31 -8.64
C GLN A 120 -7.13 -4.32 -7.57
N THR A 121 -8.44 -4.50 -7.40
CA THR A 121 -9.00 -5.48 -6.46
C THR A 121 -8.66 -6.90 -6.88
N LEU A 122 -8.65 -7.19 -8.19
CA LEU A 122 -8.15 -8.47 -8.70
C LEU A 122 -6.65 -8.67 -8.39
N ARG A 123 -5.80 -7.66 -8.63
CA ARG A 123 -4.36 -7.72 -8.29
C ARG A 123 -4.11 -7.94 -6.79
N GLN A 124 -4.88 -7.26 -5.93
CA GLN A 124 -4.81 -7.47 -4.49
C GLN A 124 -5.26 -8.88 -4.09
N HIS A 125 -6.31 -9.41 -4.74
CA HIS A 125 -6.72 -10.80 -4.59
C HIS A 125 -5.54 -11.74 -4.92
N TYR A 126 -4.91 -11.62 -6.09
CA TYR A 126 -3.74 -12.43 -6.47
C TYR A 126 -2.60 -12.36 -5.46
N LYS A 127 -2.28 -11.15 -4.98
CA LYS A 127 -1.23 -10.97 -3.99
C LYS A 127 -1.55 -11.67 -2.67
N ARG A 128 -2.81 -11.60 -2.23
CA ARG A 128 -3.25 -12.25 -0.98
C ARG A 128 -3.39 -13.76 -1.13
N SER A 129 -3.72 -14.24 -2.33
CA SER A 129 -3.72 -15.66 -2.65
C SER A 129 -2.34 -16.21 -3.00
N ASN A 130 -1.29 -15.37 -3.05
CA ASN A 130 0.03 -15.72 -3.57
C ASN A 130 -0.04 -16.41 -4.96
N GLY A 131 -1.06 -16.07 -5.76
CA GLY A 131 -1.35 -16.74 -7.04
C GLY A 131 -1.66 -18.24 -6.92
N THR A 132 -1.88 -18.79 -5.73
CA THR A 132 -2.15 -20.22 -5.51
C THR A 132 -3.34 -20.44 -4.58
N LEU A 133 -4.32 -21.22 -5.03
CA LEU A 133 -5.41 -21.68 -4.18
C LEU A 133 -5.11 -23.12 -3.74
N LYS A 134 -4.33 -23.24 -2.67
CA LYS A 134 -3.78 -24.52 -2.20
C LYS A 134 -4.81 -25.46 -1.58
N TYR A 135 -5.97 -24.96 -1.18
CA TYR A 135 -6.95 -25.71 -0.40
C TYR A 135 -8.27 -25.84 -1.17
N LYS A 136 -8.60 -27.06 -1.61
CA LYS A 136 -9.82 -27.34 -2.39
C LYS A 136 -10.92 -27.96 -1.52
N CYS A 137 -12.15 -27.47 -1.67
CA CYS A 137 -13.33 -28.09 -1.06
C CYS A 137 -13.68 -29.37 -1.82
N HIS A 138 -13.70 -30.52 -1.14
CA HIS A 138 -14.04 -31.79 -1.80
C HIS A 138 -15.53 -31.90 -2.16
N ILE A 139 -16.40 -31.05 -1.61
CA ILE A 139 -17.85 -31.08 -1.87
C ILE A 139 -18.21 -30.23 -3.08
N CYS A 140 -17.84 -28.94 -3.07
CA CYS A 140 -18.21 -27.99 -4.13
C CYS A 140 -17.05 -27.56 -5.03
N GLN A 141 -15.86 -28.17 -4.86
CA GLN A 141 -14.67 -27.92 -5.66
C GLN A 141 -14.11 -26.48 -5.62
N LYS A 142 -14.67 -25.59 -4.78
CA LYS A 142 -14.14 -24.23 -4.56
C LYS A 142 -12.75 -24.25 -3.96
N CYS A 143 -11.88 -23.39 -4.45
CA CYS A 143 -10.49 -23.29 -4.04
C CYS A 143 -10.26 -22.08 -3.12
N PHE A 144 -9.43 -22.27 -2.09
CA PHE A 144 -9.15 -21.30 -1.04
C PHE A 144 -7.64 -21.13 -0.87
N SER A 145 -7.20 -19.91 -0.53
CA SER A 145 -5.78 -19.62 -0.33
C SER A 145 -5.25 -20.10 1.03
N TRP A 146 -6.14 -20.25 2.02
CA TRP A 146 -5.78 -20.61 3.39
C TRP A 146 -6.65 -21.75 3.93
N SER A 147 -6.06 -22.65 4.73
CA SER A 147 -6.78 -23.77 5.35
C SER A 147 -7.94 -23.29 6.23
N TYR A 148 -7.73 -22.25 7.03
CA TYR A 148 -8.76 -21.69 7.91
C TYR A 148 -9.97 -21.15 7.11
N THR A 149 -9.75 -20.56 5.93
CA THR A 149 -10.84 -20.08 5.07
C THR A 149 -11.67 -21.23 4.50
N LEU A 150 -11.03 -22.35 4.13
CA LEU A 150 -11.73 -23.57 3.75
C LEU A 150 -12.50 -24.16 4.93
N THR A 151 -11.90 -24.24 6.13
CA THR A 151 -12.59 -24.74 7.33
C THR A 151 -13.84 -23.92 7.67
N LEU A 152 -13.75 -22.59 7.59
CA LEU A 152 -14.91 -21.72 7.76
C LEU A 152 -15.98 -21.96 6.68
N HIS A 153 -15.58 -22.18 5.43
CA HIS A 153 -16.49 -22.53 4.35
C HIS A 153 -17.17 -23.88 4.60
N LEU A 154 -16.44 -24.94 4.98
CA LEU A 154 -17.01 -26.24 5.30
C LEU A 154 -18.02 -26.17 6.45
N ARG A 155 -17.75 -25.34 7.47
CA ARG A 155 -18.71 -25.10 8.56
C ARG A 155 -19.94 -24.33 8.11
N LYS A 156 -19.79 -23.25 7.35
CA LYS A 156 -20.91 -22.36 6.98
C LYS A 156 -21.75 -22.89 5.82
N ALA A 157 -21.09 -23.38 4.76
CA ALA A 157 -21.75 -23.82 3.53
C ALA A 157 -22.13 -25.31 3.56
N HIS A 158 -21.39 -26.13 4.32
CA HIS A 158 -21.60 -27.58 4.36
C HIS A 158 -21.91 -28.14 5.76
N LYS A 159 -22.01 -27.28 6.79
CA LYS A 159 -22.34 -27.65 8.19
C LYS A 159 -21.46 -28.78 8.77
N LEU A 160 -20.22 -28.93 8.27
CA LEU A 160 -19.28 -29.93 8.76
C LEU A 160 -18.60 -29.45 10.05
N SER A 161 -18.67 -30.27 11.11
CA SER A 161 -18.01 -30.01 12.38
C SER A 161 -16.50 -30.24 12.25
N SER A 162 -15.71 -29.44 12.96
CA SER A 162 -14.23 -29.36 12.90
C SER A 162 -13.45 -30.63 13.23
N HIS A 163 -14.12 -31.76 13.46
CA HIS A 163 -13.52 -32.92 14.12
C HIS A 163 -13.37 -34.15 13.21
N SER A 164 -13.55 -34.01 11.91
CA SER A 164 -13.26 -35.06 10.94
C SER A 164 -11.96 -34.79 10.22
N ARG A 165 -11.05 -35.76 10.36
CA ARG A 165 -9.76 -36.04 9.70
C ARG A 165 -9.68 -35.80 8.18
N PHE A 166 -10.10 -34.64 7.66
CA PHE A 166 -9.94 -34.34 6.25
C PHE A 166 -8.48 -34.00 5.96
N ARG A 167 -7.78 -34.96 5.37
CA ARG A 167 -6.49 -34.74 4.69
C ARG A 167 -6.73 -33.67 3.64
N TYR A 168 -6.14 -32.50 3.85
CA TYR A 168 -6.09 -31.47 2.83
C TYR A 168 -5.33 -32.06 1.64
N VAL A 169 -6.02 -32.29 0.52
CA VAL A 169 -5.35 -32.62 -0.74
C VAL A 169 -4.71 -31.32 -1.20
N THR A 170 -3.43 -31.17 -0.89
CA THR A 170 -2.58 -30.19 -1.56
C THR A 170 -2.32 -30.74 -2.95
N SER A 171 -2.87 -30.08 -3.96
CA SER A 171 -2.40 -30.29 -5.34
C SER A 171 -0.98 -29.78 -5.49
#